data_AF-A0AAV4BEW3-F1
#
_entry.id   AF-A0AAV4BEW3-F1
#
_cell.length_a   1.000
_cell.length_b   1.000
_cell.length_c   1.000
_cell.angle_alpha   90.00
_cell.angle_beta   90.00
_cell.angle_gamma   90.00
#
_symmetry.space_group_name_H-M   'P 1'
#
loop_
_entity.id
_entity.type
_entity.pdbx_description
1 polymer ?
#
loop_
_entity_poly.entity_id
_entity_poly.type
_entity_poly.pdbx_seq_one_letter_code
_entity_poly.pdbx_strand_id
1 'polypeptide(L)' 'MWFLRRMLQIPWTAKKKNEKVLNEANKRRSLVRTIQKRQATFLGHVMRREKLEHLVTTGKLEGKRRQREKITDGLATCS' A
#
# COMPACT_ATOMS: atom_id res chain seq x y z
N MET A 1 -14.06 -10.95 20.95
CA MET A 1 -12.62 -11.31 21.12
C MET A 1 -12.05 -12.22 20.04
N TRP A 2 -12.85 -13.08 19.41
CA TRP A 2 -12.38 -14.02 18.38
C TRP A 2 -11.64 -13.35 17.21
N PHE A 3 -12.21 -12.28 16.64
CA PHE A 3 -11.62 -11.55 15.51
C PHE A 3 -10.20 -11.05 15.80
N LEU A 4 -9.97 -10.39 16.94
CA LEU A 4 -8.65 -9.87 17.31
C LEU A 4 -7.62 -10.98 17.51
N ARG A 5 -8.02 -12.11 18.12
CA ARG A 5 -7.12 -13.27 18.29
C ARG A 5 -6.73 -13.86 16.94
N ARG A 6 -7.65 -13.95 15.99
CA ARG A 6 -7.36 -14.43 14.63
C ARG A 6 -6.46 -13.45 13.87
N MET A 7 -6.73 -12.15 13.96
CA MET A 7 -5.92 -11.11 13.32
C MET A 7 -4.49 -11.03 13.87
N LEU A 8 -4.31 -11.31 15.17
CA LEU A 8 -3.01 -11.36 15.85
C LEU A 8 -2.39 -12.77 15.84
N GLN A 9 -3.03 -13.74 15.18
CA GLN A 9 -2.58 -15.14 15.11
C GLN A 9 -2.29 -15.74 16.50
N ILE A 10 -3.09 -15.37 17.50
CA ILE A 10 -2.95 -15.88 18.87
C ILE A 10 -3.53 -17.29 18.93
N PRO A 11 -2.73 -18.33 19.23
CA PRO A 11 -3.24 -19.68 19.35
C PRO A 11 -4.18 -19.78 20.55
N TRP A 12 -5.18 -20.64 20.44
CA TRP A 12 -6.18 -20.82 21.50
C TRP A 12 -5.56 -21.39 22.80
N THR A 13 -4.43 -22.09 22.69
CA THR A 13 -3.64 -22.63 23.81
C THR A 13 -2.90 -21.57 24.62
N ALA A 14 -2.67 -20.37 24.07
CA ALA A 14 -1.87 -19.32 24.72
C ALA A 14 -2.49 -18.76 26.01
N LYS A 15 -3.75 -19.11 26.36
CA LYS A 15 -4.50 -18.64 27.56
C LYS A 15 -4.28 -17.16 27.89
N LYS A 16 -4.16 -16.31 26.86
CA LYS A 16 -3.80 -14.89 26.99
C LYS A 16 -5.01 -14.10 27.48
N LYS A 17 -4.86 -13.27 28.52
CA LYS A 17 -5.93 -12.39 29.05
C LYS A 17 -6.47 -11.44 27.98
N ASN A 18 -7.77 -11.17 27.99
CA ASN A 18 -8.44 -10.33 26.98
C ASN A 18 -7.86 -8.90 26.90
N GLU A 19 -7.50 -8.31 28.05
CA GLU A 19 -6.85 -6.99 28.11
C GLU A 19 -5.51 -6.96 27.38
N LYS A 20 -4.70 -8.03 27.51
CA LYS A 20 -3.41 -8.12 26.80
C LYS A 20 -3.62 -8.20 25.29
N VAL A 21 -4.66 -8.91 24.83
CA VAL A 21 -5.03 -8.98 23.40
C VAL A 21 -5.42 -7.60 22.86
N LEU A 22 -6.22 -6.85 23.62
CA LEU A 22 -6.63 -5.49 23.25
C LEU A 22 -5.43 -4.53 23.21
N ASN A 23 -4.56 -4.60 24.21
CA ASN A 23 -3.36 -3.76 24.27
C ASN A 23 -2.42 -4.04 23.10
N GLU A 24 -2.23 -5.31 22.72
CA GLU A 24 -1.40 -5.69 21.58
C GLU A 24 -2.00 -5.24 20.24
N ALA A 25 -3.32 -5.37 20.06
CA ALA A 25 -4.02 -4.85 18.89
C ALA A 25 -3.85 -3.31 18.78
N ASN A 26 -3.98 -2.60 19.90
CA ASN A 26 -3.81 -1.14 19.93
C ASN A 26 -2.36 -0.74 19.61
N LYS A 27 -1.36 -1.46 20.16
CA LYS A 27 0.06 -1.26 19.82
C LYS A 27 0.34 -1.47 18.33
N ARG A 28 -0.27 -2.49 17.71
CA ARG A 28 -0.12 -2.71 16.26
C ARG A 28 -0.72 -1.55 15.46
N ARG A 29 -1.90 -1.05 15.85
CA ARG A 29 -2.53 0.11 15.22
C ARG A 29 -1.69 1.38 15.36
N SER A 30 -1.11 1.63 16.53
CA SER A 30 -0.23 2.79 16.74
C SER A 30 1.07 2.71 15.94
N LEU A 31 1.62 1.50 15.76
CA LEU A 31 2.78 1.27 14.90
C LEU A 31 2.47 1.59 13.43
N VAL A 32 1.37 1.08 12.89
CA VAL A 32 0.94 1.37 11.51
C VAL A 32 0.80 2.88 11.30
N ARG A 33 0.14 3.59 12.23
CA ARG A 33 -0.01 5.04 12.16
C ARG A 33 1.34 5.77 12.20
N THR A 34 2.27 5.31 13.02
CA THR A 34 3.62 5.88 13.10
C THR A 34 4.39 5.68 11.79
N ILE A 35 4.33 4.49 11.20
CA ILE A 35 4.97 4.18 9.91
C ILE A 35 4.39 5.05 8.80
N GLN A 36 3.06 5.13 8.70
CA GLN A 36 2.38 5.98 7.71
C GLN A 36 2.77 7.45 7.85
N LYS A 37 2.83 7.97 9.09
CA LYS A 37 3.28 9.35 9.33
C LYS A 37 4.70 9.56 8.84
N ARG A 38 5.63 8.64 9.14
CA ARG A 38 7.02 8.72 8.68
C ARG A 38 7.13 8.67 7.16
N GLN A 39 6.40 7.76 6.50
CA GLN A 39 6.34 7.67 5.05
C GLN A 39 5.83 8.97 4.43
N ALA A 40 4.75 9.54 4.95
CA ALA A 40 4.20 10.81 4.47
C ALA A 40 5.19 11.98 4.66
N THR A 41 5.88 12.05 5.80
CA THR A 41 6.92 13.06 6.03
C THR A 41 8.09 12.91 5.06
N PHE A 42 8.54 11.68 4.82
CA PHE A 42 9.61 11.40 3.87
C PHE A 42 9.22 11.78 2.44
N LEU A 43 8.04 11.33 1.97
CA LEU A 43 7.53 11.70 0.65
C LEU A 43 7.36 13.20 0.51
N GLY A 44 6.86 13.88 1.54
CA GLY A 44 6.78 15.33 1.56
C GLY A 44 8.17 16.01 1.52
N HIS A 45 9.20 15.42 2.10
CA HIS A 45 10.57 15.95 2.00
C HIS A 45 11.12 15.78 0.58
N VAL A 46 10.93 14.59 -0.01
CA VAL A 46 11.33 14.29 -1.40
C VAL A 46 10.64 15.23 -2.37
N MET A 47 9.32 15.38 -2.27
CA MET A 47 8.53 16.24 -3.16
C MET A 47 8.91 17.73 -3.14
N ARG A 48 9.48 18.22 -2.02
CA ARG A 48 9.93 19.61 -1.88
C ARG A 48 11.36 19.82 -2.34
N ARG A 49 12.23 18.83 -2.11
CA ARG A 49 13.67 18.93 -2.41
C ARG A 49 13.96 18.57 -3.86
N GLU A 50 13.41 17.45 -4.30
CA GLU A 50 13.34 17.13 -5.71
C GLU A 50 12.12 17.88 -6.21
N LYS A 51 12.25 18.72 -7.25
CA LYS A 51 11.14 19.45 -7.91
C LYS A 51 10.18 18.47 -8.62
N LEU A 52 9.80 17.40 -7.94
CA LEU A 52 9.01 16.28 -8.40
C LEU A 52 7.58 16.74 -8.67
N GLU A 53 7.08 17.69 -7.89
CA GLU A 53 5.83 18.42 -8.16
C GLU A 53 5.79 19.02 -9.58
N HIS A 54 6.89 19.64 -10.03
CA HIS A 54 7.01 20.15 -11.39
C HIS A 54 7.13 19.02 -12.42
N LEU A 55 7.87 17.94 -12.13
CA LEU A 55 8.01 16.78 -13.03
C LEU A 55 6.69 16.03 -13.23
N VAL A 56 5.92 15.83 -12.16
CA VAL A 56 4.59 15.21 -12.18
C VAL A 56 3.60 16.09 -12.95
N THR A 57 3.59 17.41 -12.70
CA THR A 57 2.69 18.35 -13.40
C THR A 57 3.04 18.48 -14.89
N THR A 58 4.32 18.45 -15.23
CA THR A 58 4.79 18.55 -16.63
C THR A 58 4.68 17.20 -17.37
N GLY A 59 4.30 16.11 -16.70
CA GLY A 59 4.23 14.77 -17.30
C GLY A 59 5.59 14.21 -17.75
N LYS A 60 6.70 14.81 -17.31
CA LYS A 60 8.08 14.39 -17.63
C LYS A 60 8.57 13.31 -16.65
N LEU A 61 7.73 12.32 -16.39
CA LEU A 61 8.23 10.98 -16.09
C LEU A 61 8.23 10.33 -17.47
N GLU A 62 9.42 10.07 -18.04
CA GLU A 62 9.60 9.50 -19.38
C GLU A 62 8.84 8.18 -19.53
N GLY A 63 7.55 8.30 -19.78
CA GLY A 63 6.62 7.24 -20.03
C GLY A 63 6.82 6.85 -21.47
N LYS A 64 7.62 5.81 -21.69
CA LYS A 64 7.46 4.92 -22.83
C LYS A 64 6.00 4.49 -22.86
N ARG A 65 5.16 5.22 -23.61
CA ARG A 65 3.77 4.87 -23.90
C ARG A 65 3.82 3.43 -24.40
N ARG A 66 3.31 2.48 -23.62
CA ARG A 66 2.97 1.16 -24.15
C ARG A 66 1.89 1.39 -25.18
N GLN A 67 2.31 1.41 -26.45
CA GLN A 67 1.41 1.30 -27.59
C GLN A 67 0.58 0.05 -27.35
N ARG A 68 -0.72 0.22 -27.15
CA ARG A 68 -1.66 -0.88 -27.07
C ARG A 68 -1.75 -1.45 -28.48
N GLU A 69 -0.93 -2.46 -28.77
CA GLU A 69 -1.06 -3.25 -29.98
C GLU A 69 -2.47 -3.84 -29.98
N LYS A 70 -3.29 -3.42 -30.95
CA LYS A 70 -4.57 -4.03 -31.22
C LYS A 70 -4.29 -5.36 -31.91
N ILE A 71 -4.26 -6.45 -31.14
CA ILE A 71 -4.30 -7.80 -31.71
C ILE A 71 -5.77 -8.10 -32.04
N THR A 72 -6.33 -7.51 -33.09
CA THR A 72 -7.66 -7.91 -33.61
C THR A 72 -7.81 -7.88 -35.13
N ASP A 73 -6.75 -7.66 -35.90
CA ASP A 73 -6.89 -7.54 -37.37
C ASP A 73 -6.53 -8.84 -38.12
N GLY A 74 -6.46 -9.97 -37.42
CA GLY A 74 -6.12 -11.30 -37.98
C GLY A 74 -7.25 -12.33 -37.99
N LEU A 75 -8.48 -11.98 -37.59
CA LEU A 75 -9.63 -12.92 -37.55
C LEU A 75 -10.72 -12.63 -38.58
N ALA A 76 -10.49 -11.71 -39.54
CA ALA A 76 -11.49 -11.29 -40.51
C ALA A 76 -11.15 -11.64 -41.98
N THR A 77 -10.33 -12.67 -42.21
CA THR A 77 -10.08 -13.23 -43.56
C THR A 77 -10.12 -14.76 -43.52
N CYS A 78 -11.22 -15.32 -43.04
CA CYS A 78 -11.61 -16.71 -43.28
C CYS A 78 -13.14 -16.75 -43.42
N SER A 79 -13.63 -16.28 -44.56
CA SER A 79 -14.92 -16.62 -45.17
C SER A 79 -14.83 -16.26 -46.66
#